data_AF-A0AAV7KAW5-F1
#
_entry.id   AF-A0AAV7KAW5-F1
#
_cell.length_a   1.000
_cell.length_b   1.000
_cell.length_c   1.000
_cell.angle_alpha   90.00
_cell.angle_beta   90.00
_cell.angle_gamma   90.00
#
_symmetry.space_group_name_H-M   'P 1'
#
loop_
_entity.id
_entity.type
_entity.pdbx_description
1 polymer ?
#
loop_
_entity_poly.entity_id
_entity_poly.type
_entity_poly.pdbx_seq_one_letter_code
_entity_poly.pdbx_strand_id
1 'polypeptide(L)'
;MMGVSSLYTRWLFYASVVGLLVFIYGLLTIFIPILNPAKADICGADPVEFYMCPLCEHRCDFWFLSSSCLSSWFYKLFDNEATILFSIFTAFWAILFLEAWKRNVATLKYDWDLSSLDEEEHTRPEYENKLRNRYESCNMNWYKKLIQKVNPITDEGEFFQPSGELFVKVMGSFVTLITLVIIALGLVIGVIAYKVCFIIFSVYSSSLFYHLSILSLLPLPPVYLMP
;
A
#
# COMPACT_ATOMS: atom_id res chain seq x y z
N MET A 1 8.99 -33.66 0.22
CA MET A 1 9.56 -32.30 0.15
C MET A 1 8.50 -31.28 0.49
N MET A 2 8.80 -30.30 1.36
CA MET A 2 7.91 -29.16 1.58
C MET A 2 7.99 -28.23 0.37
N GLY A 3 6.86 -27.99 -0.30
CA GLY A 3 6.80 -27.02 -1.38
C GLY A 3 7.03 -25.59 -0.88
N VAL A 4 7.32 -24.70 -1.83
CA VAL A 4 7.46 -23.24 -1.68
C VAL A 4 6.46 -22.62 -0.71
N SER A 5 5.16 -22.87 -0.92
CA SER A 5 4.09 -22.26 -0.11
C SER A 5 4.10 -22.75 1.33
N SER A 6 4.45 -24.02 1.55
CA SER A 6 4.54 -24.62 2.88
C SER A 6 5.70 -24.06 3.70
N LEU A 7 6.82 -23.71 3.04
CA LEU A 7 7.94 -23.03 3.70
C LEU A 7 7.49 -21.66 4.23
N TYR A 8 6.86 -20.85 3.37
CA TYR A 8 6.43 -19.51 3.75
C TYR A 8 5.43 -19.52 4.91
N THR A 9 4.40 -20.38 4.85
CA THR A 9 3.42 -20.52 5.94
C THR A 9 4.08 -20.95 7.25
N ARG A 10 5.08 -21.81 7.22
CA ARG A 10 5.83 -22.22 8.42
C ARG A 10 6.63 -21.07 9.03
N TRP A 11 7.27 -20.23 8.22
CA TRP A 11 7.97 -19.04 8.72
C TRP A 11 7.01 -17.97 9.24
N LEU A 12 5.86 -17.80 8.57
CA LEU A 12 4.78 -16.92 9.04
C LEU A 12 4.19 -17.38 10.37
N PHE A 13 4.09 -18.69 10.61
CA PHE A 13 3.62 -19.20 11.89
C PHE A 13 4.50 -18.69 13.04
N TYR A 14 5.83 -18.78 12.91
CA TYR A 14 6.73 -18.25 13.94
C TYR A 14 6.60 -16.73 14.12
N ALA A 15 6.49 -15.97 13.03
CA ALA A 15 6.26 -14.53 13.11
C ALA A 15 4.92 -14.19 13.78
N SER A 16 3.86 -14.95 13.48
CA SER A 16 2.53 -14.78 14.06
C SER A 16 2.52 -15.05 15.56
N VAL A 17 3.24 -16.07 16.04
CA VAL A 17 3.39 -16.34 17.47
C VAL A 17 4.02 -15.14 18.19
N VAL A 18 5.11 -14.59 17.66
CA VAL A 18 5.77 -13.41 18.26
C VAL A 18 4.86 -12.18 18.20
N GLY A 19 4.18 -11.94 17.08
CA GLY A 19 3.23 -10.84 16.95
C GLY A 19 2.04 -10.94 17.92
N LEU A 20 1.54 -12.16 18.14
CA LEU A 20 0.46 -12.41 19.10
C LEU A 20 0.93 -12.16 20.54
N LEU A 21 2.16 -12.52 20.91
CA LEU A 21 2.73 -12.21 22.22
C LEU A 21 2.82 -10.69 22.45
N VAL A 22 3.25 -9.92 21.44
CA VAL A 22 3.31 -8.46 21.50
C VAL A 22 1.91 -7.85 21.63
N PHE A 23 0.92 -8.40 20.94
CA PHE A 23 -0.48 -7.99 21.06
C PHE A 23 -1.05 -8.27 22.45
N ILE A 24 -0.79 -9.45 23.03
CA ILE A 24 -1.19 -9.78 24.40
C ILE A 24 -0.52 -8.82 25.40
N TYR A 25 0.75 -8.48 25.21
CA TYR A 25 1.44 -7.48 26.05
C TYR A 25 0.76 -6.10 25.97
N GLY A 26 0.36 -5.67 24.77
CA GLY A 26 -0.43 -4.45 24.57
C GLY A 26 -1.76 -4.48 25.34
N LEU A 27 -2.48 -5.60 25.30
CA LEU A 27 -3.73 -5.80 26.07
C LEU A 27 -3.48 -5.70 27.58
N LEU A 28 -2.44 -6.37 28.10
CA LEU A 28 -2.11 -6.34 29.53
C LEU A 28 -1.79 -4.90 30.00
N THR A 29 -1.03 -4.15 29.18
CA THR A 29 -0.66 -2.75 29.45
C THR A 29 -1.88 -1.83 29.51
N ILE A 30 -2.94 -2.18 28.80
CA ILE A 30 -4.20 -1.44 28.78
C ILE A 30 -5.08 -1.75 30.00
N PHE A 31 -5.14 -3.02 30.41
CA PHE A 31 -6.00 -3.47 31.51
C PHE A 31 -5.40 -3.15 32.88
N ILE A 32 -4.07 -3.07 32.99
CA ILE A 32 -3.36 -2.76 34.24
C ILE A 32 -3.05 -1.26 34.28
N PRO A 33 -3.77 -0.44 35.09
CA PRO A 33 -3.63 1.02 35.07
C PRO A 33 -2.23 1.49 35.49
N ILE A 34 -1.57 0.74 36.38
CA ILE A 34 -0.21 1.03 36.88
C ILE A 34 0.83 0.97 35.74
N LEU A 35 0.58 0.15 34.71
CA LEU A 35 1.50 -0.05 33.60
C LEU A 35 1.42 1.05 32.53
N ASN A 36 0.42 1.93 32.62
CA ASN A 36 0.24 3.02 31.67
C ASN A 36 -0.41 4.27 32.29
N PRO A 37 0.40 5.16 32.90
CA PRO A 37 -0.10 6.41 33.47
C PRO A 37 -0.69 7.36 32.40
N ALA A 38 -0.11 7.40 31.19
CA ALA A 38 -0.57 8.31 30.13
C ALA A 38 -2.01 8.03 29.66
N LYS A 39 -2.46 6.76 29.68
CA LYS A 39 -3.88 6.43 29.42
C LYS A 39 -4.76 6.94 30.56
N ALA A 40 -4.35 6.73 31.81
CA ALA A 40 -5.11 7.19 32.97
C ALA A 40 -5.26 8.72 32.95
N ASP A 41 -4.24 9.44 32.50
CA ASP A 41 -4.29 10.90 32.35
C ASP A 41 -5.29 11.33 31.27
N ILE A 42 -5.34 10.66 30.10
CA ILE A 42 -6.26 11.03 29.01
C ILE A 42 -7.72 10.67 29.34
N CYS A 43 -7.96 9.46 29.86
CA CYS A 43 -9.30 8.96 30.14
C CYS A 43 -9.87 9.48 31.47
N GLY A 44 -9.02 9.88 32.41
CA GLY A 44 -9.37 10.45 33.70
C GLY A 44 -9.28 11.98 33.75
N ALA A 45 -8.89 12.64 32.66
CA ALA A 45 -8.84 14.10 32.59
C ALA A 45 -10.21 14.72 32.86
N ASP A 46 -10.26 15.66 33.81
CA ASP A 46 -11.47 16.41 34.11
C ASP A 46 -11.88 17.24 32.89
N PRO A 47 -13.12 17.08 32.37
CA PRO A 47 -13.56 17.76 31.17
C PRO A 47 -13.63 19.29 31.34
N VAL A 48 -13.65 19.78 32.58
CA VAL A 48 -13.67 21.22 32.88
C VAL A 48 -12.26 21.83 32.79
N GLU A 49 -11.22 21.07 33.09
CA GLU A 49 -9.83 21.56 33.10
C GLU A 49 -9.10 21.30 31.77
N PHE A 50 -9.44 20.21 31.06
CA PHE A 50 -8.75 19.78 29.84
C PHE A 50 -9.67 19.74 28.62
N TYR A 51 -9.88 20.92 28.02
CA TYR A 51 -10.53 21.07 26.71
C TYR A 51 -9.50 21.37 25.61
N MET A 52 -9.75 20.85 24.42
CA MET A 52 -8.89 20.97 23.25
C MET A 52 -9.46 21.99 22.27
N CYS A 53 -8.56 22.63 21.53
CA CYS A 53 -8.93 23.56 20.48
C CYS A 53 -9.75 22.88 19.36
N PRO A 54 -10.70 23.59 18.76
CA PRO A 54 -11.44 23.10 17.60
C PRO A 54 -10.49 22.81 16.43
N LEU A 55 -10.78 21.75 15.68
CA LEU A 55 -9.99 21.35 14.51
C LEU A 55 -10.29 22.18 13.25
N CYS A 56 -11.28 23.08 13.31
CA CYS A 56 -11.67 23.93 12.19
C CYS A 56 -11.79 25.40 12.61
N GLU A 57 -11.61 26.30 11.64
CA GLU A 57 -11.55 27.75 11.86
C GLU A 57 -12.92 28.37 12.18
N HIS A 58 -14.02 27.77 11.70
CA HIS A 58 -15.37 28.29 11.88
C HIS A 58 -16.37 27.18 12.24
N ARG A 59 -17.22 27.43 13.24
CA ARG A 59 -18.35 26.57 13.64
C ARG A 59 -17.98 25.14 14.10
N CYS A 60 -16.84 25.00 14.78
CA CYS A 60 -16.50 23.82 15.55
C CYS A 60 -16.51 24.15 17.05
N ASP A 61 -17.13 23.28 17.85
CA ASP A 61 -17.10 23.40 19.29
C ASP A 61 -15.77 22.91 19.86
N PHE A 62 -15.41 23.42 21.04
CA PHE A 62 -14.34 22.85 21.85
C PHE A 62 -14.71 21.41 22.23
N TRP A 63 -13.72 20.53 22.26
CA TRP A 63 -13.93 19.11 22.58
C TRP A 63 -13.07 18.69 23.78
N PHE A 64 -13.58 17.76 24.57
CA PHE A 64 -12.91 17.32 25.80
C PHE A 64 -11.85 16.25 25.51
N LEU A 65 -10.71 16.31 26.18
CA LEU A 65 -9.62 15.34 25.98
C LEU A 65 -10.07 13.89 26.25
N SER A 66 -10.93 13.69 27.25
CA SER A 66 -11.50 12.38 27.62
C SER A 66 -12.36 11.74 26.52
N SER A 67 -12.90 12.52 25.59
CA SER A 67 -13.68 12.00 24.45
C SER A 67 -12.84 11.15 23.47
N SER A 68 -11.52 11.36 23.43
CA SER A 68 -10.58 10.59 22.61
C SER A 68 -10.01 9.36 23.32
N CYS A 69 -10.53 8.99 24.50
CA CYS A 69 -10.05 7.85 25.28
C CYS A 69 -10.04 6.53 24.48
N LEU A 70 -11.06 6.30 23.63
CA LEU A 70 -11.12 5.10 22.79
C LEU A 70 -9.98 5.06 21.77
N SER A 71 -9.67 6.19 21.13
CA SER A 71 -8.56 6.28 20.18
C SER A 71 -7.22 6.04 20.89
N SER A 72 -7.01 6.65 22.05
CA SER A 72 -5.80 6.44 22.87
C SER A 72 -5.63 5.00 23.32
N TRP A 73 -6.73 4.29 23.59
CA TRP A 73 -6.72 2.84 23.86
C TRP A 73 -6.17 2.05 22.67
N PHE A 74 -6.67 2.30 21.46
CA PHE A 74 -6.17 1.64 20.25
C PHE A 74 -4.70 1.99 19.97
N TYR A 75 -4.31 3.26 20.13
CA TYR A 75 -2.92 3.66 19.93
C TYR A 75 -1.97 2.91 20.86
N LYS A 76 -2.26 2.82 22.16
CA LYS A 76 -1.40 2.05 23.06
C LYS A 76 -1.40 0.55 22.76
N LEU A 77 -2.52 0.01 22.29
CA LEU A 77 -2.61 -1.41 21.97
C LEU A 77 -1.58 -1.80 20.89
N PHE A 78 -1.46 -0.99 19.83
CA PHE A 78 -0.59 -1.25 18.70
C PHE A 78 0.82 -0.65 18.85
N ASP A 79 0.92 0.51 19.50
CA ASP A 79 2.17 1.25 19.69
C ASP A 79 2.60 1.19 21.18
N ASN A 80 3.10 0.02 21.55
CA ASN A 80 3.63 -0.25 22.88
C ASN A 80 5.15 -0.52 22.79
N GLU A 81 5.83 -0.52 23.94
CA GLU A 81 7.29 -0.69 23.99
C GLU A 81 7.77 -2.00 23.33
N ALA A 82 6.95 -3.05 23.33
CA ALA A 82 7.29 -4.33 22.71
C ALA A 82 7.20 -4.29 21.17
N THR A 83 6.50 -3.32 20.58
CA THR A 83 6.45 -3.11 19.12
C THR A 83 7.83 -2.75 18.57
N ILE A 84 8.68 -2.07 19.35
CA ILE A 84 10.08 -1.79 18.98
C ILE A 84 10.84 -3.11 18.82
N LEU A 85 10.73 -4.01 19.80
CA LEU A 85 11.35 -5.34 19.73
C LEU A 85 10.79 -6.16 18.56
N PHE A 86 9.49 -6.06 18.29
CA PHE A 86 8.86 -6.70 17.15
C PHE A 86 9.39 -6.19 15.81
N SER A 87 9.69 -4.90 15.69
CA SER A 87 10.26 -4.31 14.47
C SER A 87 11.65 -4.90 14.17
N ILE A 88 12.49 -5.03 15.20
CA ILE A 88 13.83 -5.62 15.10
C ILE A 88 13.71 -7.10 14.71
N PHE A 89 12.83 -7.84 15.39
CA PHE A 89 12.53 -9.22 15.06
C PHE A 89 12.09 -9.38 13.59
N THR A 90 11.20 -8.50 13.10
CA THR A 90 10.69 -8.55 11.73
C THR A 90 11.80 -8.35 10.69
N ALA A 91 12.76 -7.45 10.97
CA ALA A 91 13.92 -7.26 10.10
C ALA A 91 14.80 -8.51 10.04
N PHE A 92 15.12 -9.12 11.18
CA PHE A 92 15.88 -10.37 11.21
C PHE A 92 15.12 -11.53 10.57
N TRP A 93 13.83 -11.66 10.87
CA TRP A 93 12.96 -12.68 10.31
C TRP A 93 12.92 -12.60 8.78
N ALA A 94 12.82 -11.40 8.19
CA ALA A 94 12.81 -11.23 6.74
C ALA A 94 14.10 -11.71 6.08
N ILE A 95 15.26 -11.36 6.67
CA ILE A 95 16.58 -11.80 6.17
C ILE A 95 16.72 -13.32 6.27
N LEU A 96 16.41 -13.88 7.44
CA LEU A 96 16.50 -15.33 7.68
C LEU A 96 15.55 -16.11 6.77
N PHE A 97 14.34 -15.59 6.54
CA PHE A 97 13.38 -16.17 5.61
C PHE A 97 13.92 -16.19 4.18
N LEU A 98 14.48 -15.09 3.68
CA LEU A 98 15.05 -15.02 2.33
C LEU A 98 16.25 -15.96 2.15
N GLU A 99 17.12 -16.08 3.15
CA GLU A 99 18.25 -17.02 3.09
C GLU A 99 17.78 -18.48 3.15
N ALA A 100 16.83 -18.81 4.03
CA ALA A 100 16.23 -20.14 4.08
C ALA A 100 15.48 -20.47 2.79
N TRP A 101 14.81 -19.49 2.18
CA TRP A 101 14.15 -19.60 0.90
C TRP A 101 15.14 -19.95 -0.22
N LYS A 102 16.24 -19.19 -0.36
CA LYS A 102 17.28 -19.47 -1.35
C LYS A 102 17.83 -20.89 -1.21
N ARG A 103 18.12 -21.33 0.02
CA ARG A 103 18.60 -22.69 0.31
C ARG A 103 17.58 -23.76 -0.09
N ASN A 104 16.31 -23.55 0.19
CA ASN A 104 15.25 -24.48 -0.20
C ASN A 104 15.05 -24.52 -1.71
N VAL A 105 15.09 -23.39 -2.40
CA VAL A 105 15.03 -23.35 -3.87
C VAL A 105 16.20 -24.10 -4.48
N ALA A 106 17.42 -23.92 -3.95
CA ALA A 106 18.59 -24.67 -4.42
C ALA A 106 18.46 -26.19 -4.19
N THR A 107 17.94 -26.58 -3.02
CA THR A 107 17.69 -28.00 -2.70
C THR A 107 16.64 -28.60 -3.64
N LEU A 108 15.52 -27.89 -3.86
CA LEU A 108 14.47 -28.32 -4.80
C LEU A 108 14.98 -28.39 -6.24
N LYS A 109 15.83 -27.45 -6.66
CA LYS A 109 16.45 -27.46 -7.99
C LYS A 109 17.31 -28.70 -8.20
N TYR A 110 18.08 -29.10 -7.18
CA TYR A 110 18.87 -30.32 -7.20
C TYR A 110 17.99 -31.58 -7.15
N ASP A 111 17.03 -31.63 -6.24
CA ASP A 111 16.14 -32.78 -6.05
C ASP A 111 15.26 -33.07 -7.27
N TRP A 112 14.91 -32.04 -8.03
CA TRP A 112 14.16 -32.15 -9.28
C TRP A 112 15.06 -32.25 -10.52
N ASP A 113 16.37 -32.37 -10.35
CA ASP A 113 17.36 -32.48 -11.42
C ASP A 113 17.27 -31.34 -12.46
N LEU A 114 16.92 -30.14 -11.97
CA LEU A 114 16.76 -28.94 -12.81
C LEU A 114 18.04 -28.09 -12.82
N SER A 115 19.15 -28.56 -12.26
CA SER A 115 20.39 -27.77 -12.14
C SER A 115 21.03 -27.40 -13.48
N SER A 116 20.85 -28.22 -14.51
CA SER A 116 21.47 -28.07 -15.84
C SER A 116 20.54 -27.49 -16.92
N LEU A 117 19.29 -27.17 -16.59
CA LEU A 117 18.30 -26.71 -17.57
C LEU A 117 18.36 -25.21 -17.89
N ASP A 118 19.23 -24.44 -17.23
CA ASP A 118 19.33 -22.99 -17.43
C ASP A 118 20.07 -22.60 -18.73
N GLU A 119 20.68 -23.55 -19.45
CA GLU A 119 21.70 -23.22 -20.46
C GLU A 119 21.16 -22.98 -21.89
N GLU A 120 19.95 -23.43 -22.24
CA GLU A 120 19.36 -23.22 -23.57
C GLU A 120 17.86 -22.85 -23.50
N GLU A 121 17.58 -21.59 -23.19
CA GLU A 121 16.23 -21.04 -23.37
C GLU A 121 16.03 -20.63 -24.84
N HIS A 122 15.19 -21.37 -25.56
CA HIS A 122 14.82 -21.04 -26.94
C HIS A 122 14.04 -19.72 -26.99
N THR A 123 14.18 -18.98 -28.09
CA THR A 123 13.44 -17.73 -28.27
C THR A 123 11.94 -18.01 -28.32
N ARG A 124 11.15 -17.23 -27.57
CA ARG A 124 9.68 -17.39 -27.54
C ARG A 124 9.10 -17.29 -28.96
N PRO A 125 8.25 -18.24 -29.41
CA PRO A 125 7.79 -18.30 -30.80
C PRO A 125 6.98 -17.08 -31.23
N GLU A 126 6.23 -16.44 -30.31
CA GLU A 126 5.52 -15.19 -30.60
C GLU A 126 6.47 -14.02 -30.94
N TYR A 127 7.66 -14.00 -30.34
CA TYR A 127 8.65 -12.98 -30.58
C TYR A 127 9.33 -13.20 -31.93
N GLU A 128 9.71 -14.45 -32.22
CA GLU A 128 10.27 -14.83 -33.53
C GLU A 128 9.31 -14.54 -34.68
N ASN A 129 8.04 -14.92 -34.55
CA ASN A 129 7.04 -14.69 -35.60
C ASN A 129 6.84 -13.19 -35.88
N LYS A 130 6.87 -12.33 -34.85
CA LYS A 130 6.79 -10.87 -35.02
C LYS A 130 8.01 -10.30 -35.74
N LEU A 131 9.21 -10.80 -35.44
CA LEU A 131 10.43 -10.37 -36.12
C LEU A 131 10.47 -10.88 -37.56
N ARG A 132 10.07 -12.13 -37.80
CA ARG A 132 9.95 -12.73 -39.13
C ARG A 132 8.99 -11.95 -40.02
N ASN A 133 7.77 -11.67 -39.54
CA ASN A 133 6.79 -10.87 -40.30
C ASN A 133 7.35 -9.48 -40.66
N ARG A 134 8.13 -8.89 -39.76
CA ARG A 134 8.75 -7.58 -40.01
C ARG A 134 9.92 -7.66 -41.00
N TYR A 135 10.73 -8.72 -40.90
CA TYR A 135 11.79 -9.02 -41.84
C TYR A 135 11.25 -9.20 -43.27
N GLU A 136 10.15 -9.92 -43.41
CA GLU A 136 9.46 -10.14 -44.68
C GLU A 136 8.80 -8.86 -45.21
N SER A 137 8.20 -8.06 -44.32
CA SER A 137 7.53 -6.80 -44.69
C SER A 137 8.49 -5.68 -45.13
N CYS A 138 9.78 -5.73 -44.78
CA CYS A 138 10.72 -4.66 -45.09
C CYS A 138 11.65 -5.06 -46.24
N ASN A 139 11.73 -4.24 -47.30
CA ASN A 139 12.61 -4.51 -48.44
C ASN A 139 14.02 -3.87 -48.33
N MET A 140 14.37 -3.33 -47.16
CA MET A 140 15.66 -2.65 -46.95
C MET A 140 16.78 -3.64 -46.58
N ASN A 141 17.83 -3.74 -47.41
CA ASN A 141 18.95 -4.67 -47.17
C ASN A 141 19.71 -4.40 -45.86
N TRP A 142 19.92 -3.13 -45.51
CA TRP A 142 20.59 -2.75 -44.27
C TRP A 142 19.80 -3.19 -43.02
N TYR A 143 18.46 -3.15 -43.10
CA TYR A 143 17.56 -3.55 -42.03
C TYR A 143 17.50 -5.08 -41.87
N LYS A 144 17.43 -5.82 -42.97
CA LYS A 144 17.48 -7.29 -42.98
C LYS A 144 18.74 -7.84 -42.29
N LYS A 145 19.90 -7.23 -42.56
CA LYS A 145 21.19 -7.58 -41.92
C LYS A 145 21.26 -7.21 -40.44
N LEU A 146 20.49 -6.21 -40.00
CA LEU A 146 20.41 -5.83 -38.58
C LEU A 146 19.53 -6.80 -37.77
N ILE A 147 18.42 -7.24 -38.37
CA ILE A 147 17.45 -8.14 -37.74
C ILE A 147 17.91 -9.59 -37.74
N GLN A 148 18.46 -10.11 -38.83
CA GLN A 148 18.91 -11.50 -38.89
C GLN A 148 20.43 -11.56 -38.75
N LYS A 149 20.92 -12.25 -37.71
CA LYS A 149 22.35 -12.46 -37.48
C LYS A 149 22.62 -13.95 -37.29
N VAL A 150 23.72 -14.43 -37.85
CA VAL A 150 24.18 -15.81 -37.63
C VAL A 150 24.86 -15.87 -36.28
N ASN A 151 24.42 -16.80 -35.43
CA ASN A 151 25.05 -17.05 -34.15
C ASN A 151 26.44 -17.69 -34.39
N PRO A 152 27.53 -17.13 -33.84
CA PRO A 152 28.89 -17.63 -34.10
C PRO A 152 29.17 -19.03 -33.53
N ILE A 153 28.29 -19.57 -32.67
CA ILE A 153 28.48 -20.85 -31.99
C ILE A 153 27.62 -21.94 -32.65
N THR A 154 26.35 -21.66 -32.94
CA THR A 154 25.39 -22.64 -33.49
C THR A 154 25.30 -22.61 -35.02
N ASP A 155 25.87 -21.58 -35.68
CA ASP A 155 25.80 -21.32 -37.13
C ASP A 155 24.36 -21.19 -37.67
N GLU A 156 23.39 -21.00 -36.78
CA GLU A 156 21.99 -20.79 -37.12
C GLU A 156 21.66 -19.29 -37.23
N GLY A 157 20.76 -18.94 -38.15
CA GLY A 157 20.31 -17.57 -38.35
C GLY A 157 19.22 -17.18 -37.36
N GLU A 158 19.57 -16.37 -36.35
CA GLU A 158 18.66 -15.92 -35.30
C GLU A 158 18.14 -14.50 -35.56
N PHE A 159 16.92 -14.23 -35.10
CA PHE A 159 16.28 -12.93 -35.21
C PHE A 159 16.52 -12.06 -33.97
N PHE A 160 17.19 -10.93 -34.16
CA PHE A 160 17.45 -9.92 -33.14
C PHE A 160 16.58 -8.68 -33.35
N GLN A 161 16.16 -8.06 -32.26
CA GLN A 161 15.49 -6.77 -32.34
C GLN A 161 16.52 -5.64 -32.32
N PRO A 162 16.44 -4.68 -33.27
CA PRO A 162 17.36 -3.55 -33.31
C PRO A 162 17.25 -2.69 -32.04
N SER A 163 18.40 -2.20 -31.58
CA SER A 163 18.55 -1.48 -30.30
C SER A 163 17.69 -0.22 -30.20
N GLY A 164 17.56 0.55 -31.29
CA GLY A 164 16.74 1.77 -31.31
C GLY A 164 15.25 1.48 -31.07
N GLU A 165 14.71 0.44 -31.71
CA GLU A 165 13.31 0.06 -31.50
C GLU A 165 13.08 -0.58 -30.12
N LEU A 166 14.06 -1.36 -29.64
CA LEU A 166 14.02 -1.90 -28.29
C LEU A 166 13.96 -0.77 -27.26
N PHE A 167 14.77 0.27 -27.42
CA PHE A 167 14.76 1.44 -26.55
C PHE A 167 13.39 2.13 -26.54
N VAL A 168 12.77 2.36 -27.70
CA VAL A 168 11.43 2.95 -27.77
C VAL A 168 10.38 2.08 -27.08
N LYS A 169 10.43 0.76 -27.24
CA LYS A 169 9.49 -0.15 -26.57
C LYS A 169 9.70 -0.19 -25.05
N VAL A 170 10.95 -0.24 -24.59
CA VAL A 170 11.29 -0.19 -23.16
C VAL A 170 10.86 1.14 -22.55
N MET A 171 11.10 2.26 -23.24
CA MET A 171 10.62 3.57 -22.83
C MET A 171 9.09 3.63 -22.79
N GLY A 172 8.41 3.08 -23.78
CA GLY A 172 6.94 2.95 -23.77
C GLY A 172 6.45 2.16 -22.55
N SER A 173 7.05 1.01 -22.25
CA SER A 173 6.74 0.22 -21.06
C SER A 173 6.96 1.02 -19.77
N PHE A 174 8.07 1.76 -19.68
CA PHE A 174 8.38 2.58 -18.52
C PHE A 174 7.36 3.71 -18.32
N VAL A 175 6.98 4.41 -19.40
CA VAL A 175 5.93 5.44 -19.38
C VAL A 175 4.60 4.85 -18.93
N THR A 176 4.22 3.65 -19.40
CA THR A 176 2.98 3.01 -18.94
C THR A 176 3.01 2.69 -17.45
N LEU A 177 4.12 2.19 -16.92
CA LEU A 177 4.27 1.89 -15.49
C LEU A 177 4.18 3.16 -14.64
N ILE A 178 4.87 4.23 -15.03
CA ILE A 178 4.78 5.53 -14.34
C ILE A 178 3.35 6.05 -14.37
N THR A 179 2.67 5.95 -15.52
CA THR A 179 1.27 6.40 -15.64
C THR A 179 0.37 5.64 -14.69
N LEU A 180 0.53 4.32 -14.55
CA LEU A 180 -0.22 3.51 -13.59
C LEU A 180 0.06 3.93 -12.13
N VAL A 181 1.31 4.25 -11.79
CA VAL A 181 1.67 4.76 -10.46
C VAL A 181 1.03 6.13 -10.20
N ILE A 182 1.06 7.04 -11.17
CA ILE A 182 0.41 8.36 -11.05
C ILE A 182 -1.10 8.21 -10.85
N ILE A 183 -1.75 7.31 -11.59
CA ILE A 183 -3.17 7.01 -11.41
C ILE A 183 -3.44 6.50 -9.99
N ALA A 184 -2.63 5.56 -9.48
CA ALA A 184 -2.79 5.04 -8.12
C ALA A 184 -2.63 6.14 -7.06
N LEU A 185 -1.64 7.02 -7.19
CA LEU A 185 -1.46 8.16 -6.30
C LEU A 185 -2.64 9.15 -6.40
N GLY A 186 -3.13 9.41 -7.61
CA GLY A 186 -4.32 10.23 -7.85
C GLY A 186 -5.56 9.69 -7.17
N LEU A 187 -5.77 8.37 -7.17
CA LEU A 187 -6.87 7.72 -6.44
C LEU A 187 -6.73 7.90 -4.92
N VAL A 188 -5.52 7.77 -4.37
CA VAL A 188 -5.28 8.01 -2.93
C VAL A 188 -5.57 9.46 -2.56
N ILE A 189 -5.09 10.41 -3.35
CA ILE A 189 -5.39 11.84 -3.16
C ILE A 189 -6.89 12.11 -3.28
N GLY A 190 -7.56 11.47 -4.25
CA GLY A 190 -9.00 11.55 -4.42
C GLY A 190 -9.78 11.07 -3.20
N VAL A 191 -9.36 9.96 -2.58
CA VAL A 191 -9.98 9.46 -1.33
C VAL A 191 -9.73 10.43 -0.16
N ILE A 192 -8.53 11.00 -0.05
CA ILE A 192 -8.22 12.00 0.98
C ILE A 192 -9.10 13.24 0.80
N ALA A 193 -9.17 13.77 -0.42
CA ALA A 193 -10.01 14.93 -0.76
C ALA A 193 -11.49 14.64 -0.50
N TYR A 194 -12.00 13.47 -0.89
CA TYR A 194 -13.36 13.04 -0.60
C TYR A 194 -13.64 13.03 0.91
N LYS A 195 -12.74 12.47 1.72
CA LYS A 195 -12.90 12.46 3.19
C LYS A 195 -12.92 13.87 3.78
N VAL A 196 -12.02 14.75 3.34
CA VAL A 196 -11.97 16.14 3.81
C VAL A 196 -13.25 16.88 3.41
N CYS A 197 -13.67 16.77 2.14
CA CYS A 197 -14.91 17.37 1.65
C CYS A 197 -16.14 16.85 2.38
N PHE A 198 -16.19 15.55 2.69
CA PHE A 198 -17.29 14.94 3.45
C PHE A 198 -17.36 15.51 4.88
N ILE A 199 -16.23 15.65 5.56
CA ILE A 199 -16.16 16.27 6.91
C ILE A 199 -16.60 17.73 6.85
N ILE A 200 -16.11 18.50 5.87
CA ILE A 200 -16.53 19.90 5.68
C ILE A 200 -18.04 19.97 5.43
N PHE A 201 -18.56 19.15 4.51
CA PHE A 201 -19.99 19.10 4.20
C PHE A 201 -20.83 18.73 5.43
N SER A 202 -20.40 17.76 6.25
CA SER A 202 -21.14 17.40 7.46
C SER A 202 -21.19 18.55 8.48
N VAL A 203 -20.09 19.31 8.64
CA VAL A 203 -20.04 20.50 9.49
C VAL A 203 -20.95 21.61 8.94
N TYR A 204 -20.90 21.88 7.64
CA TYR A 204 -21.75 22.89 7.01
C TYR A 204 -23.24 22.52 7.07
N SER A 205 -23.60 21.27 6.79
CA SER A 205 -24.98 20.78 6.86
C SER A 205 -25.54 20.92 8.28
N SER A 206 -24.73 20.59 9.30
CA SER A 206 -25.08 20.80 10.70
C SER A 206 -25.37 22.29 10.97
N SER A 207 -24.48 23.18 10.51
CA SER A 207 -24.67 24.63 10.67
C SER A 207 -25.88 25.22 9.91
N LEU A 208 -26.21 24.68 8.73
CA LEU A 208 -27.38 25.09 7.94
C LEU A 208 -28.69 24.66 8.64
N PHE A 209 -28.70 23.48 9.25
CA PHE A 209 -29.83 22.98 10.06
C PHE A 209 -30.09 23.88 11.28
N TYR A 210 -29.03 24.33 11.98
CA TYR A 210 -29.16 25.30 13.07
C TYR A 210 -29.65 26.68 12.59
N HIS A 211 -29.20 27.14 11.42
CA HIS A 211 -29.65 28.42 10.88
C HIS A 211 -31.10 28.40 10.39
N LEU A 212 -31.55 27.28 9.79
CA LEU A 212 -32.93 27.05 9.39
C LEU A 212 -33.87 26.92 10.59
N SER A 213 -33.43 26.25 11.67
CA SER A 213 -34.21 26.15 12.90
C SER A 213 -34.36 27.51 13.62
N ILE A 214 -33.33 28.35 13.62
CA ILE A 214 -33.41 29.73 14.13
C ILE A 214 -34.31 30.60 13.24
N LEU A 215 -34.24 30.46 11.91
CA LEU A 215 -35.10 31.21 10.99
C LEU A 215 -36.58 30.79 11.07
N SER A 216 -36.87 29.51 11.37
CA SER A 216 -38.23 29.03 11.64
C SER A 216 -38.82 29.49 12.99
N LEU A 217 -37.96 30.01 13.88
CA LEU A 217 -38.38 30.59 15.16
C LEU A 217 -38.53 32.11 15.11
N LEU A 218 -38.19 32.78 14.00
CA LEU A 218 -38.49 34.19 13.80
C LEU A 218 -39.95 34.36 13.35
N PRO A 219 -40.81 35.10 14.07
CA PRO A 219 -42.18 35.34 13.63
C PRO A 219 -42.16 36.12 12.30
N LEU A 220 -42.88 35.62 11.29
CA LEU A 220 -43.13 36.35 10.04
C LEU A 220 -43.69 37.74 10.36
N PRO A 221 -43.20 38.83 9.72
CA PRO A 221 -43.76 40.15 9.95
C PRO A 221 -45.22 40.16 9.46
N PRO A 222 -46.15 40.79 10.20
CA PRO A 222 -47.55 40.79 9.82
C PRO A 222 -47.73 41.59 8.52
N VAL A 223 -48.33 40.93 7.52
CA VAL A 223 -48.88 41.56 6.32
C VAL A 223 -49.98 42.51 6.78
N TYR A 224 -49.70 43.81 6.73
CA TYR A 224 -50.71 44.85 6.97
C TYR A 224 -51.69 44.87 5.78
N LEU A 225 -52.88 44.27 5.97
CA LEU A 225 -54.09 44.60 5.22
C LEU A 225 -54.75 45.80 5.91
N MET A 226 -54.68 46.98 5.30
CA MET A 226 -55.59 48.09 5.59
C MET A 226 -56.70 48.11 4.52
N PRO A 227 -57.95 48.41 4.92
CA PRO A 227 -59.14 48.33 4.07
C PRO A 227 -59.18 49.38 2.96
#